data_AF-A0A258ZPT6-F1
#
_entry.id   AF-A0A258ZPT6-F1
#
_cell.length_a   1.000
_cell.length_b   1.000
_cell.length_c   1.000
_cell.angle_alpha   90.00
_cell.angle_beta   90.00
_cell.angle_gamma   90.00
#
_symmetry.space_group_name_H-M   'P 1'
#
loop_
_entity.id
_entity.type
_entity.pdbx_description
1 polymer ?
#
loop_
_entity_poly.entity_id
_entity_poly.type
_entity_poly.pdbx_seq_one_letter_code
_entity_poly.pdbx_strand_id
1 'polypeptide(L)'
;MSSKSKSKRYRSIDKRVITEGEKLNFQIYLPNDEKTAMTLYLQNDAVIDGNDKVRIRGAEKLYIDEEDALAYEAYVQKHIQTIARAEDISLDDKAIIVYEKASTVIDEMFRNPESLEVAKNVKPVVDSIVDIILHDTKAVASLLKITAHD
;
A
#
# COMPACT_ATOMS: atom_id res chain seq x y z
N MET A 1 -28.19 -14.34 25.88
CA MET A 1 -27.08 -14.92 25.09
C MET A 1 -26.09 -13.79 24.85
N SER A 2 -24.94 -13.80 25.52
CA SER A 2 -23.95 -12.73 25.40
C SER A 2 -23.06 -13.03 24.20
N SER A 3 -23.17 -12.27 23.11
CA SER A 3 -22.23 -12.40 21.99
C SER A 3 -20.88 -11.89 22.45
N LYS A 4 -19.92 -12.79 22.68
CA LYS A 4 -18.52 -12.41 22.87
C LYS A 4 -18.07 -11.68 21.61
N SER A 5 -17.91 -10.37 21.69
CA SER A 5 -17.23 -9.58 20.65
C SER A 5 -15.84 -10.19 20.45
N LYS A 6 -15.54 -10.69 19.25
CA LYS A 6 -14.16 -11.01 18.88
C LYS A 6 -13.33 -9.74 19.11
N SER A 7 -12.19 -9.87 19.78
CA SER A 7 -11.21 -8.77 19.88
C SER A 7 -10.65 -8.54 18.48
N LYS A 8 -10.99 -7.41 17.86
CA LYS A 8 -10.38 -7.01 16.58
C LYS A 8 -8.88 -6.82 16.77
N ARG A 9 -8.09 -7.31 15.82
CA ARG A 9 -6.65 -7.06 15.74
C ARG A 9 -6.41 -6.09 14.61
N TYR A 10 -5.53 -5.12 14.82
CA TYR A 10 -5.25 -4.09 13.84
C TYR A 10 -3.78 -4.14 13.46
N ARG A 11 -3.50 -3.93 12.17
CA ARG A 11 -2.14 -3.75 11.65
C ARG A 11 -2.00 -2.38 11.03
N SER A 12 -0.82 -1.79 11.21
CA SER A 12 -0.50 -0.53 10.53
C SER A 12 -0.23 -0.78 9.05
N ILE A 13 -0.65 0.16 8.21
CA ILE A 13 -0.41 0.14 6.77
C ILE A 13 0.32 1.40 6.32
N ASP A 14 0.93 1.34 5.13
CA ASP A 14 1.56 2.51 4.54
C ASP A 14 0.47 3.46 3.99
N LYS A 15 0.41 4.67 4.54
CA LYS A 15 -0.55 5.68 4.10
C LYS A 15 -0.30 6.22 2.69
N ARG A 16 0.93 6.09 2.18
CA ARG A 16 1.34 6.63 0.88
C ARG A 16 0.63 5.93 -0.28
N VAL A 17 0.28 4.66 -0.11
CA VAL A 17 -0.34 3.82 -1.16
C VAL A 17 -1.84 4.08 -1.35
N ILE A 18 -2.49 4.82 -0.44
CA ILE A 18 -3.92 5.14 -0.54
C ILE A 18 -4.10 6.30 -1.52
N THR A 19 -4.80 6.09 -2.63
CA THR A 19 -4.77 6.97 -3.79
C THR A 19 -6.10 7.66 -3.99
N GLU A 20 -6.09 8.96 -4.29
CA GLU A 20 -7.29 9.74 -4.58
C GLU A 20 -8.01 9.20 -5.83
N GLY A 21 -9.33 9.19 -5.81
CA GLY A 21 -10.19 8.65 -6.85
C GLY A 21 -10.37 7.13 -6.81
N GLU A 22 -9.59 6.42 -5.99
CA GLU A 22 -9.68 4.96 -5.88
C GLU A 22 -10.69 4.53 -4.83
N LYS A 23 -11.34 3.39 -5.10
CA LYS A 23 -12.33 2.78 -4.21
C LYS A 23 -11.66 1.76 -3.29
N LEU A 24 -11.93 1.86 -1.99
CA LEU A 24 -11.49 0.90 -0.99
C LEU A 24 -12.36 -0.36 -0.96
N ASN A 25 -11.73 -1.49 -0.69
CA ASN A 25 -12.35 -2.79 -0.42
C ASN A 25 -12.08 -3.29 1.01
N PHE A 26 -11.62 -2.41 1.90
CA PHE A 26 -11.32 -2.65 3.31
C PHE A 26 -11.61 -1.38 4.12
N GLN A 27 -11.61 -1.50 5.44
CA GLN A 27 -11.81 -0.37 6.34
C GLN A 27 -10.48 0.20 6.85
N ILE A 28 -10.39 1.53 6.93
CA ILE A 28 -9.24 2.23 7.52
C ILE A 28 -9.65 2.80 8.87
N TYR A 29 -8.77 2.62 9.84
CA TYR A 29 -8.91 3.05 11.22
C TYR A 29 -7.79 4.01 11.61
N LEU A 30 -8.11 4.90 12.53
CA LEU A 30 -7.17 5.79 13.21
C LEU A 30 -7.26 5.56 14.72
N PRO A 31 -6.16 5.68 15.48
CA PRO A 31 -6.27 5.75 16.92
C PRO A 31 -7.08 6.99 17.33
N ASN A 32 -7.87 6.87 18.39
CA ASN A 32 -8.45 8.05 19.03
C ASN A 32 -7.35 8.94 19.64
N ASP A 33 -7.71 10.16 20.05
CA ASP A 33 -6.74 11.14 20.57
C ASP A 33 -5.92 10.61 21.77
N GLU A 34 -6.54 9.75 22.60
CA GLU A 34 -5.89 9.11 23.76
C GLU A 34 -5.08 7.85 23.41
N LYS A 35 -5.10 7.41 22.14
CA LYS A 35 -4.48 6.16 21.64
C LYS A 35 -4.92 4.90 22.39
N THR A 36 -6.11 4.92 23.00
CA THR A 36 -6.70 3.82 23.78
C THR A 36 -7.65 2.95 22.96
N ALA A 37 -8.16 3.46 21.84
CA ALA A 37 -9.10 2.76 20.98
C ALA A 37 -8.88 3.10 19.50
N MET A 38 -9.32 2.21 18.62
CA MET A 38 -9.35 2.45 17.17
C MET A 38 -10.72 2.98 16.76
N THR A 39 -10.73 4.05 15.98
CA THR A 39 -11.93 4.68 15.43
C THR A 39 -11.97 4.42 13.92
N LEU A 40 -13.12 3.96 13.42
CA LEU A 40 -13.33 3.81 11.98
C LEU A 40 -13.21 5.18 11.31
N TYR A 41 -12.31 5.29 10.36
CA TYR A 41 -12.06 6.51 9.61
C TYR A 41 -12.66 6.43 8.20
N LEU A 42 -12.31 5.40 7.43
CA LEU A 42 -12.89 5.14 6.11
C LEU A 42 -13.54 3.78 6.09
N GLN A 43 -14.78 3.74 5.62
CA GLN A 43 -15.53 2.51 5.45
C GLN A 43 -15.13 1.78 4.18
N ASN A 44 -15.45 0.48 4.13
CA ASN A 44 -15.44 -0.28 2.89
C ASN A 44 -16.32 0.43 1.85
N ASP A 45 -15.96 0.33 0.58
CA ASP A 45 -16.58 0.98 -0.58
C ASP A 45 -16.44 2.50 -0.64
N ALA A 46 -15.73 3.14 0.30
CA ALA A 46 -15.41 4.55 0.21
C ALA A 46 -14.51 4.84 -1.01
N VAL A 47 -14.82 5.92 -1.72
CA VAL A 47 -13.93 6.49 -2.75
C VAL A 47 -13.12 7.57 -2.08
N ILE A 48 -11.80 7.48 -2.18
CA ILE A 48 -10.88 8.45 -1.56
C ILE A 48 -11.01 9.78 -2.29
N ASP A 49 -11.38 10.84 -1.57
CA ASP A 49 -11.36 12.20 -2.10
C ASP A 49 -10.11 12.98 -1.67
N GLY A 50 -9.95 14.20 -2.17
CA GLY A 50 -8.82 15.06 -1.81
C GLY A 50 -8.76 15.45 -0.33
N ASN A 51 -9.91 15.56 0.35
CA ASN A 51 -9.95 15.84 1.80
C ASN A 51 -9.45 14.63 2.59
N ASP A 52 -9.87 13.43 2.18
CA ASP A 52 -9.38 12.18 2.74
C ASP A 52 -7.87 12.08 2.59
N LYS A 53 -7.34 12.41 1.41
CA LYS A 53 -5.90 12.38 1.14
C LYS A 53 -5.12 13.35 2.04
N VAL A 54 -5.62 14.58 2.23
CA VAL A 54 -5.00 15.57 3.13
C VAL A 54 -4.99 15.05 4.57
N ARG A 55 -6.10 14.50 5.05
CA ARG A 55 -6.21 13.99 6.41
C ARG A 55 -5.37 12.74 6.64
N ILE A 56 -5.32 11.83 5.68
CA ILE A 56 -4.44 10.66 5.67
C ILE A 56 -2.98 11.08 5.79
N ARG A 57 -2.54 12.08 5.02
CA ARG A 57 -1.15 12.60 5.10
C ARG A 57 -0.83 13.14 6.50
N GLY A 58 -1.79 13.78 7.17
CA GLY A 58 -1.65 14.28 8.53
C GLY A 58 -1.64 13.19 9.63
N ALA A 59 -2.15 11.99 9.35
CA ALA A 59 -2.19 10.90 10.32
C ALA A 59 -0.79 10.32 10.57
N GLU A 60 -0.47 10.00 11.84
CA GLU A 60 0.80 9.36 12.20
C GLU A 60 0.92 7.98 11.53
N LYS A 61 -0.12 7.15 11.67
CA LYS A 61 -0.27 5.82 11.06
C LYS A 61 -1.72 5.58 10.70
N LEU A 62 -1.94 4.80 9.64
CA LEU A 62 -3.23 4.21 9.33
C LEU A 62 -3.25 2.75 9.77
N TYR A 63 -4.43 2.25 10.10
CA TYR A 63 -4.63 0.87 10.50
C TYR A 63 -5.74 0.23 9.69
N ILE A 64 -5.65 -1.09 9.50
CA ILE A 64 -6.73 -1.93 8.96
C ILE A 64 -7.01 -3.06 9.96
N ASP A 65 -8.17 -3.69 9.84
CA ASP A 65 -8.42 -4.97 10.52
C ASP A 65 -7.45 -6.03 9.96
N GLU A 66 -6.91 -6.90 10.80
CA GLU A 66 -6.02 -7.98 10.34
C GLU A 66 -6.71 -8.91 9.34
N GLU A 67 -8.04 -9.07 9.47
CA GLU A 67 -8.84 -9.86 8.53
C GLU A 67 -8.88 -9.22 7.12
N ASP A 68 -8.61 -7.91 7.00
CA ASP A 68 -8.59 -7.16 5.74
C ASP A 68 -7.20 -7.15 5.06
N ALA A 69 -6.19 -7.82 5.63
CA ALA A 69 -4.81 -7.78 5.13
C ALA A 69 -4.69 -8.18 3.65
N LEU A 70 -5.40 -9.22 3.23
CA LEU A 70 -5.38 -9.68 1.83
C LEU A 70 -6.06 -8.67 0.88
N ALA A 71 -7.14 -8.01 1.33
CA ALA A 71 -7.83 -7.00 0.54
C ALA A 71 -6.95 -5.77 0.33
N TYR A 72 -6.21 -5.36 1.37
CA TYR A 72 -5.20 -4.31 1.29
C TYR A 72 -4.06 -4.67 0.34
N GLU A 73 -3.50 -5.87 0.44
CA GLU A 73 -2.41 -6.29 -0.46
C GLU A 73 -2.84 -6.33 -1.94
N ALA A 74 -4.07 -6.79 -2.19
CA ALA A 74 -4.65 -6.79 -3.53
C ALA A 74 -4.88 -5.36 -4.05
N TYR A 75 -5.31 -4.44 -3.18
CA TYR A 75 -5.44 -3.02 -3.52
C TYR A 75 -4.07 -2.43 -3.90
N VAL A 76 -3.04 -2.61 -3.08
CA VAL A 76 -1.68 -2.10 -3.38
C VAL A 76 -1.17 -2.67 -4.71
N GLN A 77 -1.34 -3.98 -4.93
CA GLN A 77 -0.95 -4.64 -6.16
C GLN A 77 -1.66 -4.05 -7.39
N LYS A 78 -2.96 -3.83 -7.30
CA LYS A 78 -3.77 -3.28 -8.40
C LYS A 78 -3.38 -1.84 -8.75
N HIS A 79 -2.99 -1.05 -7.75
CA HIS A 79 -2.74 0.39 -7.91
C HIS A 79 -1.25 0.76 -7.96
N ILE A 80 -0.34 -0.21 -8.01
CA ILE A 80 1.11 0.01 -7.98
C ILE A 80 1.64 0.90 -9.13
N GLN A 81 1.01 0.83 -10.31
CA GLN A 81 1.34 1.70 -11.44
C GLN A 81 0.85 3.14 -11.22
N THR A 82 -0.35 3.30 -10.69
CA THR A 82 -0.87 4.63 -10.33
C THR A 82 0.02 5.29 -9.28
N ILE A 83 0.47 4.53 -8.27
CA ILE A 83 1.39 4.99 -7.23
C ILE A 83 2.73 5.43 -7.84
N ALA A 84 3.30 4.65 -8.76
CA ALA A 84 4.55 4.99 -9.45
C ALA A 84 4.47 6.33 -10.21
N ARG A 85 3.28 6.68 -10.73
CA ARG A 85 3.03 7.92 -11.49
C ARG A 85 2.53 9.08 -10.63
N ALA A 86 2.15 8.83 -9.37
CA ALA A 86 1.49 9.81 -8.51
C ALA A 86 2.37 11.03 -8.21
N GLU A 87 2.00 12.23 -8.65
CA GLU A 87 2.83 13.43 -8.49
C GLU A 87 2.99 13.88 -7.03
N ASP A 88 2.07 13.44 -6.16
CA ASP A 88 2.04 13.80 -4.75
C ASP A 88 2.90 12.91 -3.84
N ILE A 89 3.58 11.91 -4.42
CA ILE A 89 4.51 11.02 -3.72
C ILE A 89 5.93 11.34 -4.20
N SER A 90 6.86 11.50 -3.26
CA SER A 90 8.25 11.78 -3.61
C SER A 90 8.88 10.62 -4.40
N LEU A 91 9.90 10.91 -5.21
CA LEU A 91 10.62 9.88 -5.96
C LEU A 91 11.17 8.77 -5.05
N ASP A 92 11.76 9.17 -3.92
CA ASP A 92 12.35 8.24 -2.97
C ASP A 92 11.28 7.35 -2.34
N ASP A 93 10.12 7.91 -1.97
CA ASP A 93 8.98 7.13 -1.46
C ASP A 93 8.43 6.16 -2.51
N LYS A 94 8.28 6.59 -3.76
CA LYS A 94 7.86 5.72 -4.87
C LYS A 94 8.83 4.56 -5.06
N ALA A 95 10.13 4.86 -5.05
CA ALA A 95 11.18 3.86 -5.19
C ALA A 95 11.09 2.82 -4.06
N ILE A 96 10.88 3.25 -2.82
CA ILE A 96 10.69 2.35 -1.66
C ILE A 96 9.46 1.46 -1.86
N ILE A 97 8.29 2.05 -2.15
CA ILE A 97 7.03 1.29 -2.28
C ILE A 97 7.13 0.25 -3.41
N VAL A 98 7.66 0.65 -4.57
CA VAL A 98 7.81 -0.25 -5.72
C VAL A 98 8.87 -1.32 -5.44
N TYR A 99 9.96 -0.99 -4.76
CA TYR A 99 10.98 -1.95 -4.37
C TYR A 99 10.44 -3.00 -3.40
N GLU A 100 9.78 -2.59 -2.32
CA GLU A 100 9.17 -3.49 -1.34
C GLU A 100 8.16 -4.45 -2.01
N LYS A 101 7.37 -3.94 -2.96
CA LYS A 101 6.44 -4.78 -3.73
C LYS A 101 7.17 -5.73 -4.68
N ALA A 102 8.24 -5.28 -5.33
CA ALA A 102 9.07 -6.12 -6.18
C ALA A 102 9.71 -7.28 -5.40
N SER A 103 10.30 -7.00 -4.24
CA SER A 103 10.88 -8.02 -3.36
C SER A 103 9.83 -9.05 -2.95
N THR A 104 8.63 -8.60 -2.56
CA THR A 104 7.52 -9.49 -2.18
C THR A 104 7.09 -10.42 -3.33
N VAL A 105 6.91 -9.88 -4.54
CA VAL A 105 6.45 -10.66 -5.69
C VAL A 105 7.54 -11.61 -6.21
N ILE A 106 8.82 -11.18 -6.16
CA ILE A 106 9.96 -12.04 -6.51
C ILE A 106 10.08 -13.20 -5.51
N ASP A 107 9.95 -12.94 -4.21
CA ASP A 107 9.92 -13.99 -3.19
C ASP A 107 8.78 -14.99 -3.41
N GLU A 108 7.59 -14.49 -3.78
CA GLU A 108 6.46 -15.34 -4.11
C GLU A 108 6.72 -16.20 -5.35
N MET A 109 7.37 -15.64 -6.37
CA MET A 109 7.78 -16.34 -7.59
C MET A 109 8.80 -17.43 -7.29
N PHE A 110 9.78 -17.18 -6.42
CA PHE A 110 10.73 -18.22 -6.00
C PHE A 110 10.06 -19.36 -5.24
N ARG A 111 9.06 -19.05 -4.41
CA ARG A 111 8.30 -20.06 -3.65
C ARG A 111 7.36 -20.87 -4.54
N ASN A 112 6.77 -20.24 -5.56
CA ASN A 112 5.74 -20.83 -6.42
C ASN A 112 6.01 -20.57 -7.92
N PRO A 113 7.12 -21.08 -8.48
CA PRO A 113 7.59 -20.70 -9.82
C PRO A 113 6.65 -21.10 -10.97
N GLU A 114 5.80 -22.11 -10.77
CA GLU A 114 4.83 -22.58 -11.77
C GLU A 114 3.48 -21.85 -11.70
N SER A 115 3.30 -20.94 -10.74
CA SER A 115 2.03 -20.24 -10.56
C SER A 115 1.81 -19.18 -11.63
N LEU A 116 0.79 -19.41 -12.47
CA LEU A 116 0.33 -18.44 -13.46
C LEU A 116 -0.13 -17.12 -12.81
N GLU A 117 -0.68 -17.18 -11.60
CA GLU A 117 -1.12 -15.99 -10.86
C GLU A 117 0.08 -15.13 -10.45
N VAL A 118 1.14 -15.76 -9.94
CA VAL A 118 2.37 -15.06 -9.58
C VAL A 118 3.03 -14.43 -10.80
N ALA A 119 3.09 -15.17 -11.92
CA ALA A 119 3.60 -14.62 -13.18
C ALA A 119 2.82 -13.39 -13.67
N LYS A 120 1.49 -13.37 -13.47
CA LYS A 120 0.66 -12.19 -13.79
C LYS A 120 0.93 -11.01 -12.85
N ASN A 121 1.24 -11.27 -11.59
CA ASN A 121 1.48 -10.23 -10.58
C ASN A 121 2.86 -9.56 -10.73
N VAL A 122 3.83 -10.23 -11.37
CA VAL A 122 5.16 -9.65 -11.66
C VAL A 122 5.06 -8.48 -12.65
N LYS A 123 4.25 -8.62 -13.70
CA LYS A 123 4.25 -7.65 -14.81
C LYS A 123 3.93 -6.22 -14.36
N PRO A 124 2.87 -5.94 -13.58
CA PRO A 124 2.57 -4.58 -13.14
C PRO A 124 3.70 -3.94 -12.34
N VAL A 125 4.44 -4.73 -11.56
CA VAL A 125 5.55 -4.23 -10.74
C VAL A 125 6.75 -3.86 -11.61
N VAL A 126 7.10 -4.70 -12.58
CA VAL A 126 8.17 -4.38 -13.55
C VAL A 126 7.81 -3.13 -14.35
N ASP A 127 6.57 -3.04 -14.83
CA ASP A 127 6.07 -1.85 -15.53
C ASP A 127 6.18 -0.59 -14.65
N SER A 128 5.87 -0.68 -13.35
CA SER A 128 6.05 0.44 -12.40
C SER A 128 7.51 0.87 -12.23
N ILE A 129 8.46 -0.07 -12.20
CA ILE A 129 9.89 0.27 -12.14
C ILE A 129 10.30 1.06 -13.39
N VAL A 130 9.88 0.58 -14.57
CA VAL A 130 10.13 1.25 -15.84
C VAL A 130 9.50 2.64 -15.86
N ASP A 131 8.26 2.77 -15.38
CA ASP A 131 7.58 4.05 -15.28
C ASP A 131 8.38 5.04 -14.42
N ILE A 132 8.82 4.66 -13.21
CA ILE A 132 9.61 5.57 -12.36
C ILE A 132 10.90 6.02 -13.09
N ILE A 133 11.61 5.08 -13.74
CA ILE A 133 12.85 5.37 -14.48
C ILE A 133 12.61 6.33 -15.65
N LEU A 134 11.53 6.15 -16.39
CA LEU A 134 11.20 7.00 -17.54
C LEU A 134 10.73 8.39 -17.11
N HIS A 135 10.14 8.54 -15.92
CA HIS A 135 9.64 9.83 -15.43
C HIS A 135 10.69 10.65 -14.68
N ASP A 136 11.72 10.03 -14.08
CA ASP A 136 12.77 10.76 -13.36
C ASP A 136 14.15 10.12 -13.58
N THR A 137 15.09 10.91 -14.11
CA THR A 137 16.47 10.47 -14.38
C THR A 137 17.25 10.11 -13.10
N LYS A 138 16.79 10.54 -11.92
CA LYS A 138 17.35 10.18 -10.62
C LYS A 138 16.79 8.87 -10.05
N ALA A 139 15.75 8.31 -10.66
CA ALA A 139 15.08 7.09 -10.19
C ALA A 139 16.03 5.92 -9.98
N VAL A 140 16.95 5.71 -10.92
CA VAL A 140 17.96 4.64 -10.83
C VAL A 140 18.83 4.83 -9.59
N ALA A 141 19.25 6.07 -9.29
CA ALA A 141 20.04 6.35 -8.10
C ALA A 141 19.23 6.12 -6.81
N SER A 142 17.95 6.49 -6.78
CA SER A 142 17.07 6.23 -5.62
C SER A 142 16.85 4.73 -5.40
N LEU A 143 16.60 3.96 -6.45
CA LEU A 143 16.46 2.50 -6.37
C LEU A 143 17.76 1.82 -5.88
N LEU A 144 18.92 2.24 -6.39
CA LEU A 144 20.22 1.70 -5.97
C LEU A 144 20.53 1.99 -4.49
N LYS A 145 20.14 3.15 -3.97
CA LYS A 145 20.31 3.47 -2.55
C LYS A 145 19.59 2.47 -1.65
N ILE A 146 18.38 2.04 -2.04
CA ILE A 146 17.60 1.08 -1.25
C ILE A 146 18.35 -0.25 -1.17
N THR A 147 18.83 -0.77 -2.30
CA THR A 147 19.59 -2.03 -2.35
C THR A 147 20.93 -2.01 -1.61
N ALA A 148 21.49 -0.83 -1.35
CA ALA A 148 22.75 -0.69 -0.61
C ALA A 148 22.55 -0.69 0.92
N HIS A 149 21.30 -0.58 1.39
CA HIS A 149 20.93 -0.56 2.80
C HIS A 149 20.15 -1.82 3.23
N ASP A 150 19.76 -2.67 2.29
CA ASP A 150 19.28 -4.05 2.51
C ASP A 150 20.45 -5.03 2.75
#